data_AF-A0A9P9DGJ6-F1
#
_entry.id   AF-A0A9P9DGJ6-F1
#
_cell.length_a   1.000
_cell.length_b   1.000
_cell.length_c   1.000
_cell.angle_alpha   90.00
_cell.angle_beta   90.00
_cell.angle_gamma   90.00
#
_symmetry.space_group_name_H-M   'P 1'
#
loop_
_entity.id
_entity.type
_entity.pdbx_description
1 polymer ?
#
loop_
_entity_poly.entity_id
_entity_poly.type
_entity_poly.pdbx_seq_one_letter_code
_entity_poly.pdbx_strand_id
1 'polypeptide(L)'
;MDPNLDDEARRQWNMQYLLGKDLSDFRGFGGGEYTLISPQVEFIAPFAGWGHLEIKGGSGGMRLCSGPGDALGIPDTGADDLFLLPWDHVEQVVIVPDPSSKVVQGADDMLRVFIIPTGATGASAVTKQYPQIVQFKWPNRRVIDSSIRGTMLEMRDLQKETYFSILRTALDEELGPLGKGVLVYTQHAKTVSKPPLFNCSGTLSPVMGTFLSEKSKGSLLFLPSGIIWLADTVLYLPFNSLNSLHLLFIRDAASATDDERYPVVSMGLVLSVTEPFYEAQGHGASTKTVHFTDIEDFSSVEVSIQNYSLAHGINFMKLEQTFYDYAQGQMMTGFMPFADPAV
;
A
#
# COMPACT_ATOMS: atom_id res chain seq x y z
N MET A 1 16.12 9.67 -11.71
CA MET A 1 16.85 8.44 -11.36
C MET A 1 18.32 8.80 -11.20
N ASP A 2 19.03 8.18 -10.24
CA ASP A 2 20.49 8.32 -10.10
C ASP A 2 21.18 7.51 -11.22
N PRO A 3 21.93 8.14 -12.13
CA PRO A 3 22.62 7.44 -13.22
C PRO A 3 23.75 6.51 -12.76
N ASN A 4 24.01 6.40 -11.45
CA ASN A 4 25.14 5.66 -10.89
C ASN A 4 24.81 4.28 -10.29
N LEU A 5 23.60 3.74 -10.48
CA LEU A 5 23.30 2.36 -10.07
C LEU A 5 24.14 1.37 -10.90
N ASP A 6 24.84 0.45 -10.24
CA ASP A 6 25.56 -0.62 -10.93
C ASP A 6 24.59 -1.60 -11.64
N ASP A 7 25.13 -2.41 -12.54
CA ASP A 7 24.34 -3.32 -13.37
C ASP A 7 23.56 -4.36 -12.57
N GLU A 8 24.02 -4.72 -11.37
CA GLU A 8 23.37 -5.72 -10.51
C GLU A 8 22.22 -5.09 -9.73
N ALA A 9 22.43 -3.92 -9.14
CA ALA A 9 21.39 -3.14 -8.48
C ALA A 9 20.25 -2.78 -9.45
N ARG A 10 20.60 -2.41 -10.69
CA ARG A 10 19.62 -2.15 -11.75
C ARG A 10 18.82 -3.41 -12.12
N ARG A 11 19.47 -4.59 -12.17
CA ARG A 11 18.77 -5.86 -12.42
C ARG A 11 17.83 -6.24 -11.29
N GLN A 12 18.28 -6.15 -10.03
CA GLN A 12 17.44 -6.44 -8.87
C GLN A 12 16.23 -5.51 -8.80
N TRP A 13 16.43 -4.23 -9.12
CA TRP A 13 15.37 -3.23 -9.25
C TRP A 13 14.33 -3.60 -10.32
N ASN A 14 14.76 -3.92 -11.54
CA ASN A 14 13.84 -4.26 -12.64
C ASN A 14 13.10 -5.59 -12.39
N MET A 15 13.73 -6.51 -11.67
CA MET A 15 13.17 -7.84 -11.38
C MET A 15 12.44 -7.92 -10.04
N GLN A 16 12.26 -6.79 -9.33
CA GLN A 16 11.76 -6.77 -7.96
C GLN A 16 10.43 -7.51 -7.75
N TYR A 17 9.56 -7.53 -8.75
CA TYR A 17 8.24 -8.16 -8.69
C TYR A 17 8.23 -9.66 -8.96
N LEU A 18 9.32 -10.20 -9.49
CA LEU A 18 9.46 -11.64 -9.75
C LEU A 18 9.88 -12.40 -8.48
N LEU A 19 10.21 -11.68 -7.39
CA LEU A 19 10.50 -12.25 -6.07
C LEU A 19 11.58 -13.35 -6.11
N GLY A 20 12.60 -13.16 -6.96
CA GLY A 20 13.71 -14.10 -7.12
C GLY A 20 13.43 -15.31 -8.03
N LYS A 21 12.25 -15.40 -8.65
CA LYS A 21 11.93 -16.41 -9.66
C LYS A 21 12.34 -15.94 -11.06
N ASP A 22 12.57 -16.90 -11.96
CA ASP A 22 12.86 -16.60 -13.35
C ASP A 22 11.56 -16.19 -14.08
N LEU A 23 11.67 -15.37 -15.13
CA LEU A 23 10.53 -15.03 -15.96
C LEU A 23 9.89 -16.29 -16.58
N SER A 24 10.69 -17.32 -16.87
CA SER A 24 10.19 -18.59 -17.40
C SER A 24 9.25 -19.33 -16.44
N ASP A 25 9.30 -19.02 -15.15
CA ASP A 25 8.43 -19.61 -14.13
C ASP A 25 6.99 -19.04 -14.23
N PHE A 26 6.80 -17.92 -14.93
CA PHE A 26 5.51 -17.27 -15.13
C PHE A 26 5.03 -17.42 -16.57
N ARG A 27 4.01 -18.26 -16.75
CA ARG A 27 3.36 -18.44 -18.05
C ARG A 27 2.59 -17.18 -18.43
N GLY A 28 2.47 -16.86 -19.73
CA GLY A 28 1.58 -15.78 -20.17
C GLY A 28 2.23 -14.41 -20.33
N PHE A 29 3.52 -14.24 -20.03
CA PHE A 29 4.27 -13.02 -20.35
C PHE A 29 4.83 -12.97 -21.78
N GLY A 30 4.68 -14.04 -22.58
CA GLY A 30 5.11 -14.11 -23.99
C GLY A 30 4.30 -13.26 -24.98
N GLY A 31 4.51 -13.41 -26.29
CA GLY A 31 3.75 -12.68 -27.31
C GLY A 31 2.25 -13.01 -27.27
N GLY A 32 1.40 -11.99 -27.35
CA GLY A 32 -0.07 -12.14 -27.27
C GLY A 32 -0.79 -10.80 -27.19
N GLU A 33 -2.12 -10.84 -27.30
CA GLU A 33 -2.98 -9.67 -27.16
C GLU A 33 -3.12 -9.27 -25.68
N TYR A 34 -3.29 -7.98 -25.43
CA TYR A 34 -3.45 -7.42 -24.09
C TYR A 34 -4.93 -7.25 -23.77
N THR A 35 -5.35 -7.64 -22.56
CA THR A 35 -6.69 -7.37 -22.04
C THR A 35 -6.94 -5.86 -22.04
N LEU A 36 -5.97 -5.09 -21.51
CA LEU A 36 -6.01 -3.63 -21.45
C LEU A 36 -4.61 -3.05 -21.67
N ILE A 37 -4.53 -1.97 -22.44
CA ILE A 37 -3.37 -1.08 -22.54
C ILE A 37 -3.87 0.31 -22.14
N SER A 38 -3.26 0.89 -21.12
CA SER A 38 -3.64 2.20 -20.59
C SER A 38 -3.24 3.36 -21.51
N PRO A 39 -3.85 4.55 -21.34
CA PRO A 39 -3.24 5.80 -21.78
C PRO A 39 -1.86 6.00 -21.12
N GLN A 40 -1.16 7.07 -21.53
CA GLN A 40 -0.07 7.62 -20.74
C GLN A 40 -0.61 8.00 -19.35
N VAL A 41 -0.04 7.42 -18.30
CA VAL A 41 -0.36 7.71 -16.89
C VAL A 41 0.89 8.14 -16.14
N GLU A 42 0.70 8.97 -15.12
CA GLU A 42 1.80 9.41 -14.25
C GLU A 42 2.05 8.34 -13.18
N PHE A 43 3.17 7.63 -13.31
CA PHE A 43 3.69 6.73 -12.29
C PHE A 43 4.42 7.52 -11.21
N ILE A 44 4.20 7.07 -9.97
CA ILE A 44 4.88 7.53 -8.75
C ILE A 44 5.89 6.47 -8.31
N ALA A 45 5.52 5.18 -8.45
CA ALA A 45 6.37 4.03 -8.17
C ALA A 45 6.00 2.87 -9.12
N PRO A 46 6.95 2.02 -9.54
CA PRO A 46 8.35 1.99 -9.10
C PRO A 46 9.21 3.11 -9.70
N PHE A 47 8.83 3.67 -10.85
CA PHE A 47 9.50 4.84 -11.42
C PHE A 47 8.61 6.08 -11.31
N ALA A 48 9.24 7.25 -11.25
CA ALA A 48 8.54 8.52 -11.30
C ALA A 48 8.55 9.05 -12.75
N GLY A 49 7.37 9.26 -13.32
CA GLY A 49 7.23 9.82 -14.67
C GLY A 49 6.05 9.25 -15.46
N TRP A 50 5.95 9.64 -16.73
CA TRP A 50 4.90 9.15 -17.60
C TRP A 50 5.24 7.77 -18.18
N GLY A 51 4.23 6.91 -18.28
CA GLY A 51 4.36 5.57 -18.82
C GLY A 51 3.02 4.93 -19.14
N HIS A 52 3.04 3.64 -19.48
CA HIS A 52 1.85 2.84 -19.74
C HIS A 52 1.81 1.58 -18.87
N LEU A 53 0.59 1.17 -18.52
CA LEU A 53 0.25 -0.10 -17.91
C LEU A 53 -0.36 -1.01 -18.99
N GLU A 54 0.19 -2.20 -19.13
CA GLU A 54 -0.35 -3.25 -19.99
C GLU A 54 -0.79 -4.43 -19.10
N ILE A 55 -2.05 -4.85 -19.24
CA ILE A 55 -2.69 -5.95 -18.52
C ILE A 55 -2.80 -7.12 -19.50
N LYS A 56 -2.15 -8.24 -19.20
CA LYS A 56 -2.30 -9.49 -19.94
C LYS A 56 -3.25 -10.44 -19.23
N GLY A 57 -4.10 -11.08 -20.02
CA GLY A 57 -5.09 -12.01 -19.50
C GLY A 57 -4.56 -13.38 -19.11
N GLY A 58 -5.34 -14.07 -18.28
CA GLY A 58 -5.11 -15.47 -17.91
C GLY A 58 -3.92 -15.62 -16.96
N SER A 59 -2.97 -16.50 -17.28
CA SER A 59 -1.83 -16.77 -16.37
C SER A 59 -0.77 -15.67 -16.33
N GLY A 60 -0.94 -14.59 -17.11
CA GLY A 60 0.06 -13.55 -17.31
C GLY A 60 0.20 -12.60 -16.11
N GLY A 61 0.10 -11.31 -16.38
CA GLY A 61 0.27 -10.28 -15.37
C GLY A 61 0.28 -8.89 -15.97
N MET A 62 0.88 -7.96 -15.23
CA MET A 62 1.02 -6.58 -15.62
C MET A 62 2.43 -6.29 -16.11
N ARG A 63 2.51 -5.41 -17.10
CA ARG A 63 3.73 -4.82 -17.61
C ARG A 63 3.67 -3.30 -17.41
N LEU A 64 4.66 -2.77 -16.70
CA LEU A 64 4.82 -1.34 -16.46
C LEU A 64 5.95 -0.84 -17.35
N CYS A 65 5.63 0.06 -18.26
CA CYS A 65 6.58 0.62 -19.23
C CYS A 65 6.79 2.10 -18.95
N SER A 66 8.02 2.52 -18.66
CA SER A 66 8.35 3.95 -18.61
C SER A 66 8.49 4.55 -20.01
N GLY A 67 8.31 5.86 -20.12
CA GLY A 67 8.65 6.62 -21.33
C GLY A 67 7.48 6.90 -22.28
N PRO A 68 7.66 7.81 -23.24
CA PRO A 68 6.71 8.06 -24.31
C PRO A 68 6.76 6.90 -25.31
N GLY A 69 6.11 5.78 -24.99
CA GLY A 69 5.97 4.69 -25.95
C GLY A 69 5.25 5.16 -27.22
N ASP A 70 5.70 4.68 -28.38
CA ASP A 70 5.00 4.92 -29.63
C ASP A 70 3.61 4.24 -29.65
N ALA A 71 2.82 4.53 -30.67
CA ALA A 71 1.48 3.97 -30.84
C ALA A 71 1.45 2.43 -30.96
N LEU A 72 2.57 1.71 -30.86
CA LEU A 72 2.64 0.25 -30.87
C LEU A 72 3.17 -0.34 -29.55
N GLY A 73 3.50 0.49 -28.56
CA GLY A 73 4.07 0.02 -27.29
C GLY A 73 5.46 -0.60 -27.47
N ILE A 74 6.17 -0.25 -28.55
CA ILE A 74 7.55 -0.66 -28.77
C ILE A 74 8.43 0.43 -28.14
N PRO A 75 9.13 0.15 -27.03
CA PRO A 75 10.06 1.11 -26.46
C PRO A 75 11.14 1.43 -27.51
N ASP A 76 11.33 2.72 -27.78
CA ASP A 76 12.27 3.22 -28.78
C ASP A 76 13.70 3.04 -28.25
N THR A 77 14.22 1.81 -28.32
CA THR A 77 15.61 1.34 -28.20
C THR A 77 16.57 2.00 -27.19
N GLY A 78 16.09 2.75 -26.19
CA GLY A 78 16.93 3.57 -25.32
C GLY A 78 16.35 3.75 -23.92
N ALA A 79 16.62 2.77 -23.05
CA ALA A 79 16.54 2.88 -21.60
C ALA A 79 15.14 3.09 -20.97
N ASP A 80 14.11 2.39 -21.47
CA ASP A 80 12.82 2.33 -20.77
C ASP A 80 12.86 1.26 -19.66
N ASP A 81 12.58 1.66 -18.42
CA ASP A 81 12.37 0.73 -17.31
C ASP A 81 11.12 -0.11 -17.60
N LEU A 82 11.32 -1.42 -17.59
CA LEU A 82 10.28 -2.42 -17.81
C LEU A 82 10.16 -3.29 -16.56
N PHE A 83 8.99 -3.25 -15.94
CA PHE A 83 8.66 -4.10 -14.80
C PHE A 83 7.57 -5.09 -15.15
N LEU A 84 7.74 -6.33 -14.71
CA LEU A 84 6.80 -7.42 -14.94
C LEU A 84 6.26 -7.90 -13.60
N LEU A 85 4.95 -7.80 -13.40
CA LEU A 85 4.26 -8.18 -12.17
C LEU A 85 3.24 -9.29 -12.45
N PRO A 86 3.57 -10.56 -12.16
CA PRO A 86 2.65 -11.70 -12.33
C PRO A 86 1.40 -11.55 -11.46
N TRP A 87 0.24 -12.03 -11.93
CA TRP A 87 -1.01 -11.99 -11.14
C TRP A 87 -0.89 -12.76 -9.82
N ASP A 88 -0.19 -13.89 -9.84
CA ASP A 88 0.10 -14.70 -8.64
C ASP A 88 0.84 -13.92 -7.56
N HIS A 89 1.54 -12.84 -7.94
CA HIS A 89 2.31 -11.99 -7.03
C HIS A 89 1.61 -10.68 -6.67
N VAL A 90 0.35 -10.49 -7.06
CA VAL A 90 -0.47 -9.35 -6.64
C VAL A 90 -1.25 -9.75 -5.39
N GLU A 91 -0.98 -9.13 -4.24
CA GLU A 91 -1.77 -9.36 -3.03
C GLU A 91 -3.15 -8.72 -3.14
N GLN A 92 -3.16 -7.43 -3.48
CA GLN A 92 -4.36 -6.59 -3.45
C GLN A 92 -4.22 -5.42 -4.41
N VAL A 93 -5.35 -4.94 -4.94
CA VAL A 93 -5.40 -3.65 -5.64
C VAL A 93 -6.32 -2.71 -4.88
N VAL A 94 -5.85 -1.50 -4.60
CA VAL A 94 -6.60 -0.45 -3.92
C VAL A 94 -6.67 0.79 -4.80
N ILE A 95 -7.87 1.33 -4.99
CA ILE A 95 -8.10 2.58 -5.70
C ILE A 95 -8.69 3.59 -4.74
N VAL A 96 -8.08 4.78 -4.65
CA VAL A 96 -8.53 5.88 -3.80
C VAL A 96 -8.64 7.17 -4.61
N PRO A 97 -9.39 8.18 -4.16
CA PRO A 97 -9.34 9.52 -4.76
C PRO A 97 -7.94 10.10 -4.62
N ASP A 98 -7.38 10.68 -5.68
CA ASP A 98 -6.05 11.28 -5.58
C ASP A 98 -6.11 12.58 -4.75
N PRO A 99 -5.31 12.70 -3.67
CA PRO A 99 -5.37 13.86 -2.77
C PRO A 99 -4.89 15.16 -3.42
N SER A 100 -4.12 15.08 -4.53
CA SER A 100 -3.68 16.26 -5.29
C SER A 100 -4.71 16.73 -6.32
N SER A 101 -5.76 15.95 -6.55
CA SER A 101 -6.86 16.30 -7.45
C SER A 101 -7.65 17.48 -6.85
N LYS A 102 -7.28 18.70 -7.24
CA LYS A 102 -8.14 19.86 -7.01
C LYS A 102 -9.36 19.68 -7.91
N VAL A 103 -10.56 19.66 -7.32
CA VAL A 103 -11.83 19.78 -8.04
C VAL A 103 -11.90 21.19 -8.64
N VAL A 104 -11.09 21.46 -9.66
CA VAL A 104 -11.19 22.65 -10.48
C VAL A 104 -12.25 22.33 -11.51
N GLN A 105 -13.30 23.15 -11.61
CA GLN A 105 -14.34 22.98 -12.62
C GLN A 105 -13.71 22.79 -14.01
N GLY A 106 -13.87 21.60 -14.58
CA GLY A 106 -13.38 21.23 -15.91
C GLY A 106 -12.10 20.37 -15.94
N ALA A 107 -11.43 20.14 -14.80
CA ALA A 107 -10.38 19.12 -14.71
C ALA A 107 -11.01 17.77 -14.38
N ASP A 108 -10.57 16.70 -15.06
CA ASP A 108 -11.01 15.35 -14.73
C ASP A 108 -10.49 14.97 -13.34
N ASP A 109 -11.37 14.45 -12.49
CA ASP A 109 -10.94 13.88 -11.21
C ASP A 109 -9.88 12.80 -11.45
N MET A 110 -8.81 12.80 -10.65
CA MET A 110 -7.80 11.76 -10.71
C MET A 110 -7.99 10.76 -9.58
N LEU A 111 -7.77 9.49 -9.88
CA LEU A 111 -7.69 8.40 -8.92
C LEU A 111 -6.23 8.05 -8.69
N ARG A 112 -5.90 7.60 -7.49
CA ARG A 112 -4.61 6.97 -7.21
C ARG A 112 -4.82 5.47 -7.09
N VAL A 113 -4.07 4.72 -7.88
CA VAL A 113 -4.13 3.26 -7.95
C VAL A 113 -2.89 2.69 -7.29
N PHE A 114 -3.11 1.73 -6.38
CA PHE A 114 -2.09 0.96 -5.70
C PHE A 114 -2.23 -0.50 -6.10
N ILE A 115 -1.23 -1.05 -6.78
CA ILE A 115 -1.12 -2.50 -6.95
C ILE A 115 -0.09 -2.96 -5.93
N ILE A 116 -0.51 -3.81 -5.01
CA ILE A 116 0.29 -4.26 -3.89
C ILE A 116 0.88 -5.62 -4.24
N PRO A 117 2.21 -5.74 -4.43
CA PRO A 117 2.86 -7.04 -4.58
C PRO A 117 2.78 -7.83 -3.28
N THR A 118 2.65 -9.14 -3.35
CA THR A 118 2.74 -10.04 -2.18
C THR A 118 4.01 -9.81 -1.39
N GLY A 119 5.14 -9.55 -2.08
CA GLY A 119 6.45 -9.19 -1.52
C GLY A 119 6.55 -7.86 -0.75
N ALA A 120 5.51 -7.03 -0.81
CA ALA A 120 5.47 -5.70 -0.22
C ALA A 120 4.42 -5.60 0.89
N THR A 121 4.26 -6.66 1.69
CA THR A 121 3.18 -6.76 2.69
C THR A 121 3.68 -7.06 4.10
N GLY A 122 2.89 -6.64 5.10
CA GLY A 122 3.16 -6.96 6.51
C GLY A 122 4.54 -6.47 6.97
N ALA A 123 5.28 -7.31 7.69
CA ALA A 123 6.63 -6.97 8.15
C ALA A 123 7.65 -6.79 7.01
N SER A 124 7.44 -7.42 5.84
CA SER A 124 8.33 -7.25 4.67
C SER A 124 8.27 -5.81 4.14
N ALA A 125 7.07 -5.22 4.05
CA ALA A 125 6.90 -3.83 3.63
C ALA A 125 7.70 -2.82 4.48
N VAL A 126 7.97 -3.18 5.74
CA VAL A 126 8.68 -2.36 6.72
C VAL A 126 10.19 -2.61 6.68
N THR A 127 10.60 -3.83 6.36
CA THR A 127 12.01 -4.27 6.44
C THR A 127 12.75 -4.19 5.13
N LYS A 128 12.07 -4.46 4.02
CA LYS A 128 12.65 -4.51 2.68
C LYS A 128 12.24 -3.29 1.89
N GLN A 129 13.19 -2.71 1.17
CA GLN A 129 12.92 -1.63 0.22
C GLN A 129 12.16 -2.12 -1.03
N TYR A 130 12.26 -3.43 -1.33
CA TYR A 130 11.71 -4.05 -2.53
C TYR A 130 10.94 -5.34 -2.24
N PRO A 131 9.92 -5.65 -3.07
CA PRO A 131 9.34 -4.78 -4.11
C PRO A 131 8.60 -3.57 -3.54
N GLN A 132 8.53 -2.50 -4.32
CA GLN A 132 7.71 -1.32 -4.00
C GLN A 132 6.26 -1.54 -4.43
N ILE A 133 5.31 -1.02 -3.65
CA ILE A 133 3.91 -0.92 -4.09
C ILE A 133 3.86 -0.05 -5.34
N VAL A 134 3.28 -0.58 -6.43
CA VAL A 134 3.12 0.15 -7.68
C VAL A 134 2.09 1.24 -7.48
N GLN A 135 2.42 2.45 -7.91
CA GLN A 135 1.60 3.64 -7.73
C GLN A 135 1.52 4.44 -9.02
N PHE A 136 0.31 4.74 -9.46
CA PHE A 136 0.09 5.65 -10.58
C PHE A 136 -1.24 6.40 -10.45
N LYS A 137 -1.33 7.52 -11.16
CA LYS A 137 -2.56 8.29 -11.27
C LYS A 137 -3.37 7.81 -12.46
N TRP A 138 -4.66 7.59 -12.25
CA TRP A 138 -5.59 7.16 -13.28
C TRP A 138 -6.68 8.21 -13.51
N PRO A 139 -6.97 8.60 -14.75
CA PRO A 139 -8.01 9.58 -15.04
C PRO A 139 -9.41 9.01 -14.78
N ASN A 140 -10.28 9.76 -14.10
CA ASN A 140 -11.68 9.40 -13.87
C ASN A 140 -12.61 10.00 -14.95
N ARG A 141 -12.19 9.93 -16.20
CA ARG A 141 -12.91 10.47 -17.37
C ARG A 141 -14.13 9.63 -17.73
N ARG A 142 -15.22 10.30 -18.13
CA ARG A 142 -16.46 9.65 -18.55
C ARG A 142 -16.47 9.15 -19.99
N VAL A 143 -15.64 9.70 -20.87
CA VAL A 143 -15.63 9.36 -22.29
C VAL A 143 -14.36 8.60 -22.59
N ILE A 144 -14.49 7.38 -23.11
CA ILE A 144 -13.37 6.57 -23.58
C ILE A 144 -12.95 7.06 -24.96
N ASP A 145 -11.67 7.32 -25.13
CA ASP A 145 -11.07 7.69 -26.41
C ASP A 145 -10.08 6.61 -26.87
N SER A 146 -9.41 6.84 -27.99
CA SER A 146 -8.49 5.89 -28.62
C SER A 146 -7.18 5.66 -27.85
N SER A 147 -6.95 6.34 -26.73
CA SER A 147 -5.75 6.15 -25.90
C SER A 147 -5.82 4.91 -25.01
N ILE A 148 -7.01 4.39 -24.73
CA ILE A 148 -7.19 3.05 -24.14
C ILE A 148 -7.32 2.04 -25.27
N ARG A 149 -6.63 0.91 -25.15
CA ARG A 149 -6.70 -0.20 -26.13
C ARG A 149 -6.79 -1.54 -25.41
N GLY A 150 -7.04 -2.61 -26.14
CA GLY A 150 -7.07 -3.98 -25.62
C GLY A 150 -8.33 -4.73 -26.01
N THR A 151 -8.26 -6.06 -25.92
CA THR A 151 -9.32 -6.97 -26.38
C THR A 151 -10.62 -6.79 -25.59
N MET A 152 -10.55 -6.33 -24.34
CA MET A 152 -11.73 -6.12 -23.52
C MET A 152 -12.68 -5.03 -24.06
N LEU A 153 -12.18 -4.15 -24.93
CA LEU A 153 -12.97 -3.05 -25.51
C LEU A 153 -13.87 -3.51 -26.65
N GLU A 154 -13.53 -4.61 -27.34
CA GLU A 154 -14.17 -5.02 -28.60
C GLU A 154 -15.64 -5.42 -28.42
N MET A 155 -16.01 -5.89 -27.23
CA MET A 155 -17.37 -6.35 -26.91
C MET A 155 -18.15 -5.36 -26.02
N ARG A 156 -17.62 -4.16 -25.77
CA ARG A 156 -18.21 -3.20 -24.82
C ARG A 156 -18.91 -2.04 -25.52
N ASP A 157 -20.01 -1.60 -24.91
CA ASP A 157 -20.68 -0.35 -25.27
C ASP A 157 -19.93 0.83 -24.63
N LEU A 158 -18.89 1.33 -25.31
CA LEU A 158 -18.00 2.37 -24.79
C LEU A 158 -18.72 3.69 -24.42
N GLN A 159 -19.95 3.92 -24.88
CA GLN A 159 -20.75 5.09 -24.49
C GLN A 159 -21.25 5.01 -23.04
N LYS A 160 -21.26 3.82 -22.45
CA LYS A 160 -21.69 3.56 -21.06
C LYS A 160 -20.53 3.34 -20.10
N GLU A 161 -19.31 3.29 -20.61
CA GLU A 161 -18.11 2.99 -19.85
C GLU A 161 -17.35 4.27 -19.48
N THR A 162 -16.61 4.23 -18.38
CA THR A 162 -15.69 5.28 -17.95
C THR A 162 -14.29 4.70 -17.85
N TYR A 163 -13.27 5.56 -17.82
CA TYR A 163 -11.89 5.11 -17.63
C TYR A 163 -11.76 4.26 -16.36
N PHE A 164 -12.47 4.66 -15.29
CA PHE A 164 -12.50 3.91 -14.05
C PHE A 164 -13.19 2.55 -14.19
N SER A 165 -14.36 2.46 -14.85
CA SER A 165 -15.06 1.17 -14.98
C SER A 165 -14.26 0.18 -15.83
N ILE A 166 -13.57 0.65 -16.88
CA ILE A 166 -12.70 -0.20 -17.70
C ILE A 166 -11.53 -0.73 -16.90
N LEU A 167 -10.75 0.12 -16.23
CA LEU A 167 -9.62 -0.33 -15.42
C LEU A 167 -10.07 -1.32 -14.35
N ARG A 168 -11.13 -0.97 -13.62
CA ARG A 168 -11.66 -1.83 -12.56
C ARG A 168 -12.07 -3.18 -13.10
N THR A 169 -12.81 -3.20 -14.22
CA THR A 169 -13.29 -4.47 -14.77
C THR A 169 -12.13 -5.32 -15.28
N ALA A 170 -11.13 -4.72 -15.93
CA ALA A 170 -9.93 -5.44 -16.36
C ALA A 170 -9.24 -6.12 -15.17
N LEU A 171 -9.04 -5.39 -14.08
CA LEU A 171 -8.40 -5.92 -12.88
C LEU A 171 -9.28 -6.96 -12.16
N ASP A 172 -10.58 -6.73 -12.03
CA ASP A 172 -11.50 -7.67 -11.39
C ASP A 172 -11.62 -8.99 -12.20
N GLU A 173 -11.58 -8.94 -13.54
CA GLU A 173 -11.59 -10.12 -14.42
C GLU A 173 -10.32 -10.98 -14.23
N GLU A 174 -9.15 -10.36 -14.07
CA GLU A 174 -7.89 -11.10 -13.90
C GLU A 174 -7.65 -11.54 -12.45
N LEU A 175 -8.08 -10.76 -11.45
CA LEU A 175 -7.92 -11.09 -10.03
C LEU A 175 -8.99 -12.07 -9.51
N GLY A 176 -10.18 -12.07 -10.12
CA GLY A 176 -11.32 -12.89 -9.71
C GLY A 176 -11.01 -14.40 -9.63
N PRO A 177 -10.35 -15.01 -10.64
CA PRO A 177 -9.92 -16.41 -10.59
C PRO A 177 -8.98 -16.75 -9.42
N LEU A 178 -8.27 -15.76 -8.88
CA LEU A 178 -7.39 -15.90 -7.71
C LEU A 178 -8.11 -15.66 -6.38
N GLY A 179 -9.43 -15.47 -6.40
CA GLY A 179 -10.22 -15.11 -5.22
C GLY A 179 -9.92 -13.71 -4.68
N LYS A 180 -9.33 -12.84 -5.51
CA LYS A 180 -8.96 -11.46 -5.19
C LYS A 180 -9.89 -10.50 -5.93
N GLY A 181 -9.90 -9.24 -5.51
CA GLY A 181 -10.70 -8.21 -6.17
C GLY A 181 -10.22 -6.80 -5.88
N VAL A 182 -10.68 -5.84 -6.67
CA VAL A 182 -10.30 -4.43 -6.52
C VAL A 182 -11.07 -3.80 -5.37
N LEU A 183 -10.35 -3.22 -4.41
CA LEU A 183 -10.93 -2.42 -3.34
C LEU A 183 -10.95 -0.95 -3.73
N VAL A 184 -12.13 -0.34 -3.65
CA VAL A 184 -12.33 1.07 -3.98
C VAL A 184 -12.68 1.80 -2.69
N TYR A 185 -11.79 2.68 -2.25
CA TYR A 185 -12.07 3.58 -1.13
C TYR A 185 -12.79 4.81 -1.66
N THR A 186 -13.94 5.15 -1.07
CA THR A 186 -14.59 6.44 -1.30
C THR A 186 -14.98 7.02 0.05
N GLN A 187 -14.66 8.28 0.30
CA GLN A 187 -14.96 8.97 1.57
C GLN A 187 -16.46 8.99 1.92
N HIS A 188 -17.33 8.73 0.94
CA HIS A 188 -18.79 8.74 1.07
C HIS A 188 -19.45 7.44 0.59
N ALA A 189 -18.77 6.30 0.73
CA ALA A 189 -19.33 5.02 0.35
C ALA A 189 -20.72 4.82 1.00
N LYS A 190 -21.79 4.84 0.19
CA LYS A 190 -23.16 4.49 0.62
C LYS A 190 -23.29 3.01 0.98
N THR A 191 -22.31 2.21 0.59
CA THR A 191 -22.20 0.80 0.92
C THR A 191 -21.57 0.62 2.30
N VAL A 192 -22.34 0.03 3.21
CA VAL A 192 -21.91 -0.38 4.54
C VAL A 192 -20.87 -1.50 4.40
N SER A 193 -19.60 -1.12 4.29
CA SER A 193 -18.50 -2.06 4.50
C SER A 193 -18.55 -2.57 5.95
N LYS A 194 -18.25 -3.85 6.15
CA LYS A 194 -18.13 -4.47 7.48
C LYS A 194 -16.72 -5.07 7.60
N PRO A 195 -15.83 -4.51 8.45
CA PRO A 195 -16.04 -3.29 9.24
C PRO A 195 -16.12 -2.01 8.38
N PRO A 196 -16.67 -0.91 8.92
CA PRO A 196 -16.70 0.37 8.23
C PRO A 196 -15.31 0.85 7.86
N LEU A 197 -15.18 1.38 6.66
CA LEU A 197 -14.00 2.12 6.22
C LEU A 197 -13.84 3.41 7.05
N PHE A 198 -12.62 3.67 7.53
CA PHE A 198 -12.27 4.95 8.15
C PHE A 198 -10.80 5.26 7.93
N ASN A 199 -10.43 6.52 8.13
CA ASN A 199 -9.05 6.97 8.06
C ASN A 199 -8.70 7.88 9.23
N CYS A 200 -7.41 7.95 9.56
CA CYS A 200 -6.86 8.94 10.48
C CYS A 200 -5.48 9.38 9.98
N SER A 201 -5.12 10.62 10.28
CA SER A 201 -3.78 11.15 9.99
C SER A 201 -2.87 10.95 11.20
N GLY A 202 -1.57 10.84 10.98
CA GLY A 202 -0.59 10.75 12.05
C GLY A 202 0.84 10.82 11.54
N THR A 203 1.77 10.40 12.39
CA THR A 203 3.21 10.34 12.10
C THR A 203 3.74 8.93 12.32
N LEU A 204 4.29 8.31 11.29
CA LEU A 204 5.06 7.07 11.42
C LEU A 204 6.42 7.40 12.06
N SER A 205 6.73 6.74 13.17
CA SER A 205 8.06 6.82 13.80
C SER A 205 9.09 5.98 13.04
N PRO A 206 10.39 6.34 13.13
CA PRO A 206 11.46 5.52 12.57
C PRO A 206 11.41 4.08 13.08
N VAL A 207 11.69 3.14 12.19
CA VAL A 207 11.74 1.71 12.52
C VAL A 207 13.20 1.26 12.49
N MET A 208 13.73 0.91 13.67
CA MET A 208 15.14 0.56 13.78
C MET A 208 15.52 -0.65 12.92
N GLY A 209 16.66 -0.54 12.24
CA GLY A 209 17.19 -1.61 11.40
C GLY A 209 16.45 -1.78 10.07
N THR A 210 15.70 -0.77 9.62
CA THR A 210 15.05 -0.77 8.31
C THR A 210 15.31 0.52 7.54
N PHE A 211 14.82 0.58 6.30
CA PHE A 211 14.93 1.77 5.44
C PHE A 211 14.01 2.93 5.88
N LEU A 212 13.11 2.70 6.84
CA LEU A 212 12.22 3.70 7.43
C LEU A 212 12.93 4.43 8.57
N SER A 213 14.01 5.15 8.25
CA SER A 213 14.89 5.78 9.24
C SER A 213 14.41 7.14 9.75
N GLU A 214 13.43 7.74 9.09
CA GLU A 214 12.94 9.09 9.39
C GLU A 214 11.46 9.09 9.77
N LYS A 215 11.05 10.12 10.53
CA LYS A 215 9.63 10.35 10.81
C LYS A 215 8.93 10.74 9.52
N SER A 216 7.78 10.13 9.26
CA SER A 216 6.98 10.42 8.07
C SER A 216 5.54 10.77 8.47
N LYS A 217 5.00 11.86 7.94
CA LYS A 217 3.59 12.24 8.13
C LYS A 217 2.75 11.66 7.01
N GLY A 218 1.53 11.26 7.33
CA GLY A 218 0.65 10.62 6.37
C GLY A 218 -0.70 10.24 6.95
N SER A 219 -1.43 9.42 6.21
CA SER A 219 -2.76 8.95 6.60
C SER A 219 -2.83 7.42 6.59
N LEU A 220 -3.41 6.88 7.65
CA LEU A 220 -3.81 5.48 7.74
C LEU A 220 -5.22 5.35 7.18
N LEU A 221 -5.42 4.42 6.25
CA LEU A 221 -6.76 3.99 5.82
C LEU A 221 -6.98 2.55 6.25
N PHE A 222 -8.02 2.35 7.03
CA PHE A 222 -8.45 1.04 7.53
C PHE A 222 -9.45 0.46 6.53
N LEU A 223 -9.00 -0.58 5.82
CA LEU A 223 -9.75 -1.31 4.79
C LEU A 223 -10.16 -2.69 5.31
N PRO A 224 -11.20 -3.34 4.74
CA PRO A 224 -11.57 -4.71 5.11
C PRO A 224 -10.45 -5.73 4.88
N SER A 225 -9.49 -5.45 3.99
CA SER A 225 -8.34 -6.33 3.74
C SER A 225 -7.11 -6.03 4.60
N GLY A 226 -7.07 -4.89 5.30
CA GLY A 226 -5.89 -4.44 6.04
C GLY A 226 -5.78 -2.93 6.15
N ILE A 227 -4.62 -2.45 6.55
CA ILE A 227 -4.34 -1.02 6.74
C ILE A 227 -3.35 -0.58 5.67
N ILE A 228 -3.65 0.52 4.98
CA ILE A 228 -2.71 1.18 4.07
C ILE A 228 -2.24 2.49 4.71
N TRP A 229 -0.91 2.68 4.75
CA TRP A 229 -0.28 3.94 5.15
C TRP A 229 0.06 4.74 3.90
N LEU A 230 -0.55 5.91 3.76
CA LEU A 230 -0.30 6.84 2.66
C LEU A 230 0.62 7.97 3.12
N ALA A 231 1.87 7.89 2.71
CA ALA A 231 2.89 8.94 2.79
C ALA A 231 3.82 8.83 1.57
N ASP A 232 4.99 9.46 1.62
CA ASP A 232 6.01 9.32 0.56
C ASP A 232 6.42 7.85 0.36
N THR A 233 6.53 7.11 1.46
CA THR A 233 6.61 5.64 1.43
C THR A 233 5.25 5.06 1.79
N VAL A 234 4.69 4.27 0.88
CA VAL A 234 3.41 3.59 1.09
C VAL A 234 3.66 2.21 1.68
N LEU A 235 2.92 1.87 2.74
CA LEU A 235 2.96 0.55 3.36
C LEU A 235 1.58 -0.10 3.28
N TYR A 236 1.55 -1.40 3.05
CA TYR A 236 0.33 -2.20 3.15
C TYR A 236 0.49 -3.30 4.20
N LEU A 237 -0.39 -3.25 5.19
CA LEU A 237 -0.39 -4.11 6.36
C LEU A 237 -1.68 -4.94 6.32
N PRO A 238 -1.69 -6.10 5.62
CA PRO A 238 -2.88 -6.92 5.53
C PRO A 238 -3.29 -7.42 6.91
N PHE A 239 -4.59 -7.61 7.16
CA PHE A 239 -5.06 -7.96 8.51
C PHE A 239 -4.49 -9.29 9.01
N ASN A 240 -4.21 -10.23 8.11
CA ASN A 240 -3.58 -11.52 8.43
C ASN A 240 -2.11 -11.39 8.85
N SER A 241 -1.46 -10.23 8.60
CA SER A 241 -0.12 -9.91 9.12
C SER A 241 -0.16 -9.20 10.47
N LEU A 242 -1.31 -8.67 10.90
CA LEU A 242 -1.46 -7.91 12.13
C LEU A 242 -1.70 -8.84 13.32
N ASN A 243 -0.65 -9.15 14.07
CA ASN A 243 -0.74 -10.00 15.26
C ASN A 243 -1.48 -9.27 16.40
N SER A 244 -1.11 -8.01 16.63
CA SER A 244 -1.68 -7.20 17.70
C SER A 244 -1.63 -5.71 17.40
N LEU A 245 -2.55 -4.98 18.01
CA LEU A 245 -2.64 -3.52 18.00
C LEU A 245 -2.57 -3.03 19.43
N HIS A 246 -1.57 -2.19 19.72
CA HIS A 246 -1.35 -1.64 21.05
C HIS A 246 -1.63 -0.13 21.04
N LEU A 247 -2.46 0.34 21.95
CA LEU A 247 -2.59 1.77 22.25
C LEU A 247 -1.76 2.09 23.50
N LEU A 248 -0.81 3.00 23.36
CA LEU A 248 0.12 3.40 24.41
C LEU A 248 -0.31 4.73 25.02
N PHE A 249 -0.35 4.78 26.35
CA PHE A 249 -0.76 5.94 27.14
C PHE A 249 0.29 6.23 28.23
N ILE A 250 0.51 7.50 28.56
CA ILE A 250 1.38 7.89 29.68
C ILE A 250 0.51 8.49 30.78
N ARG A 251 0.61 7.92 31.99
CA ARG A 251 -0.18 8.34 33.15
C ARG A 251 0.02 9.82 33.49
N ASP A 252 1.26 10.29 33.47
CA ASP A 252 1.64 11.62 33.94
C ASP A 252 1.33 12.74 32.93
N ALA A 253 1.09 12.39 31.66
CA ALA A 253 0.60 13.36 30.67
C ALA A 253 -0.86 13.76 30.92
N ALA A 254 -1.60 12.97 31.72
CA ALA A 254 -2.97 13.26 32.14
C ALA A 254 -3.05 14.24 33.32
N SER A 255 -1.98 14.41 34.13
CA SER A 255 -2.04 15.26 35.33
C SER A 255 -2.06 16.76 35.04
N ALA A 256 -1.96 17.16 33.77
CA ALA A 256 -2.05 18.56 33.33
C ALA A 256 -3.46 18.95 32.84
N THR A 257 -4.37 17.99 32.71
CA THR A 257 -5.73 18.22 32.19
C THR A 257 -6.75 17.55 33.11
N ASP A 258 -7.72 18.31 33.63
CA ASP A 258 -8.84 17.85 34.49
C ASP A 258 -9.78 16.80 33.86
N ASP A 259 -9.44 16.22 32.71
CA ASP A 259 -10.22 15.18 32.02
C ASP A 259 -9.55 13.82 32.29
N GLU A 260 -10.28 12.86 32.89
CA GLU A 260 -9.82 11.51 33.28
C GLU A 260 -9.34 10.63 32.09
N ARG A 261 -9.20 11.21 30.90
CA ARG A 261 -8.76 10.55 29.68
C ARG A 261 -7.25 10.71 29.50
N TYR A 262 -6.53 9.61 29.72
CA TYR A 262 -5.12 9.53 29.40
C TYR A 262 -4.88 9.90 27.92
N PRO A 263 -3.98 10.85 27.61
CA PRO A 263 -3.66 11.14 26.22
C PRO A 263 -2.94 9.93 25.62
N VAL A 264 -3.46 9.43 24.51
CA VAL A 264 -2.82 8.36 23.73
C VAL A 264 -1.61 8.97 23.06
N VAL A 265 -0.45 8.39 23.29
CA VAL A 265 0.80 8.91 22.74
C VAL A 265 1.26 8.13 21.51
N SER A 266 0.81 6.88 21.36
CA SER A 266 1.10 6.10 20.16
C SER A 266 0.15 4.93 19.94
N MET A 267 -0.04 4.56 18.66
CA MET A 267 -0.59 3.29 18.22
C MET A 267 0.52 2.42 17.63
N GLY A 268 0.83 1.30 18.29
CA GLY A 268 1.78 0.30 17.83
C GLY A 268 1.08 -0.85 17.09
N LEU A 269 1.59 -1.23 15.93
CA LEU A 269 1.14 -2.42 15.19
C LEU A 269 2.25 -3.46 15.17
N VAL A 270 1.95 -4.67 15.65
CA VAL A 270 2.88 -5.80 15.61
C VAL A 270 2.58 -6.66 14.38
N LEU A 271 3.56 -6.75 13.49
CA LEU A 271 3.45 -7.33 12.16
C LEU A 271 4.23 -8.63 12.08
N SER A 272 3.65 -9.63 11.44
CA SER A 272 4.34 -10.84 10.97
C SER A 272 4.72 -10.74 9.50
N VAL A 273 5.69 -11.54 9.08
CA VAL A 273 5.91 -11.83 7.66
C VAL A 273 4.80 -12.78 7.19
N THR A 274 4.14 -12.41 6.09
CA THR A 274 3.04 -13.19 5.48
C THR A 274 3.40 -13.83 4.15
N GLU A 275 4.61 -13.57 3.64
CA GLU A 275 5.02 -14.00 2.31
C GLU A 275 5.49 -15.46 2.27
N PRO A 276 4.98 -16.28 1.35
CA PRO A 276 5.37 -17.69 1.24
C PRO A 276 6.72 -17.91 0.53
N PHE A 277 7.21 -16.93 -0.23
CA PHE A 277 8.37 -17.12 -1.12
C PHE A 277 9.73 -16.78 -0.48
N TYR A 278 9.69 -16.11 0.68
CA TYR A 278 10.88 -15.84 1.49
C TYR A 278 10.73 -16.61 2.79
N GLU A 279 10.72 -17.94 2.69
CA GLU A 279 10.97 -18.75 3.88
C GLU A 279 12.32 -18.30 4.45
N ALA A 280 12.28 -17.60 5.57
CA ALA A 280 13.46 -17.38 6.40
C ALA A 280 13.92 -18.77 6.83
N GLN A 281 14.80 -19.39 6.06
CA GLN A 281 15.48 -20.60 6.48
C GLN A 281 16.21 -20.27 7.78
N GLY A 282 15.63 -20.68 8.90
CA GLY A 282 16.32 -20.79 10.18
C GLY A 282 16.06 -19.72 11.24
N HIS A 283 15.20 -18.71 11.05
CA HIS A 283 14.84 -17.77 12.13
C HIS A 283 13.32 -17.74 12.32
N GLY A 284 12.85 -17.86 13.56
CA GLY A 284 11.42 -17.84 13.91
C GLY A 284 10.70 -16.64 13.29
N ALA A 285 9.38 -16.75 13.11
CA ALA A 285 8.54 -15.74 12.46
C ALA A 285 8.98 -14.32 12.86
N SER A 286 9.68 -13.63 11.96
CA SER A 286 10.30 -12.36 12.28
C SER A 286 9.20 -11.33 12.43
N THR A 287 8.96 -10.86 13.65
CA THR A 287 8.00 -9.80 13.91
C THR A 287 8.66 -8.44 13.70
N LYS A 288 7.83 -7.45 13.37
CA LYS A 288 8.22 -6.04 13.40
C LYS A 288 7.13 -5.21 14.01
N THR A 289 7.52 -4.27 14.87
CA THR A 289 6.58 -3.27 15.39
C THR A 289 6.77 -1.95 14.69
N VAL A 290 5.67 -1.37 14.22
CA VAL A 290 5.63 0.02 13.71
C VAL A 290 4.80 0.88 14.65
N HIS A 291 5.21 2.12 14.86
CA HIS A 291 4.56 3.04 15.78
C HIS A 291 4.06 4.28 15.05
N PHE A 292 2.77 4.56 15.19
CA PHE A 292 2.15 5.80 14.74
C PHE A 292 1.94 6.71 15.96
N THR A 293 2.42 7.95 15.88
CA THR A 293 2.25 8.99 16.90
C THR A 293 1.43 10.14 16.34
N ASP A 294 1.03 11.07 17.21
CA ASP A 294 0.36 12.31 16.80
C ASP A 294 -0.89 12.06 15.95
N ILE A 295 -1.69 11.04 16.32
CA ILE A 295 -2.91 10.69 15.59
C ILE A 295 -3.93 11.82 15.77
N GLU A 296 -4.29 12.47 14.67
CA GLU A 296 -5.24 13.58 14.66
C GLU A 296 -6.62 13.09 15.13
N ASP A 297 -7.26 13.90 16.00
CA ASP A 297 -8.58 13.64 16.56
C ASP A 297 -8.76 12.20 17.10
N PHE A 298 -7.74 11.66 17.76
CA PHE A 298 -7.73 10.26 18.25
C PHE A 298 -9.02 9.87 18.99
N SER A 299 -9.55 10.75 19.83
CA SER A 299 -10.78 10.52 20.60
C SER A 299 -12.00 10.19 19.71
N SER A 300 -12.02 10.69 18.47
CA SER A 300 -13.07 10.41 17.49
C SER A 300 -12.90 9.07 16.76
N VAL A 301 -11.66 8.58 16.64
CA VAL A 301 -11.34 7.36 15.88
C VAL A 301 -11.04 6.14 16.77
N GLU A 302 -10.86 6.33 18.07
CA GLU A 302 -10.53 5.26 19.03
C GLU A 302 -11.52 4.09 18.96
N VAL A 303 -12.82 4.39 19.00
CA VAL A 303 -13.88 3.37 18.95
C VAL A 303 -13.84 2.62 17.61
N SER A 304 -13.53 3.32 16.52
CA SER A 304 -13.38 2.69 15.20
C SER A 304 -12.18 1.75 15.16
N ILE A 305 -11.03 2.12 15.75
CA ILE A 305 -9.84 1.26 15.86
C ILE A 305 -10.13 -0.01 16.69
N GLN A 306 -10.84 0.15 17.81
CA GLN A 306 -11.27 -0.97 18.66
C GLN A 306 -12.20 -1.93 17.90
N ASN A 307 -13.23 -1.37 17.25
CA ASN A 307 -14.20 -2.15 16.47
C ASN A 307 -13.54 -2.86 15.29
N TYR A 308 -12.58 -2.21 14.62
CA TYR A 308 -11.78 -2.82 13.55
C TYR A 308 -10.99 -4.01 14.06
N SER A 309 -10.29 -3.84 15.20
CA SER A 309 -9.50 -4.90 15.81
C SER A 309 -10.38 -6.10 16.17
N LEU A 310 -11.54 -5.84 16.77
CA LEU A 310 -12.53 -6.88 17.11
C LEU A 310 -13.06 -7.60 15.86
N ALA A 311 -13.43 -6.85 14.81
CA ALA A 311 -13.99 -7.40 13.58
C ALA A 311 -13.02 -8.33 12.85
N HIS A 312 -11.72 -8.06 12.95
CA HIS A 312 -10.66 -8.85 12.32
C HIS A 312 -9.96 -9.84 13.26
N GLY A 313 -10.40 -9.95 14.52
CA GLY A 313 -9.78 -10.84 15.51
C GLY A 313 -8.33 -10.46 15.87
N ILE A 314 -7.96 -9.19 15.71
CA ILE A 314 -6.64 -8.67 16.06
C ILE A 314 -6.56 -8.54 17.59
N ASN A 315 -5.47 -9.01 18.20
CA ASN A 315 -5.27 -8.85 19.64
C ASN A 315 -5.10 -7.36 19.99
N PHE A 316 -6.09 -6.78 20.65
CA PHE A 316 -6.12 -5.38 21.01
C PHE A 316 -5.72 -5.18 22.47
N MET A 317 -4.71 -4.33 22.72
CA MET A 317 -4.25 -4.03 24.07
C MET A 317 -4.14 -2.52 24.30
N LYS A 318 -4.61 -2.06 25.46
CA LYS A 318 -4.32 -0.73 26.00
C LYS A 318 -3.23 -0.86 27.03
N LEU A 319 -2.13 -0.16 26.83
CA LEU A 319 -0.92 -0.27 27.62
C LEU A 319 -0.58 1.08 28.25
N GLU A 320 -0.50 1.09 29.58
CA GLU A 320 -0.03 2.24 30.35
C GLU A 320 1.50 2.15 30.51
N GLN A 321 2.20 3.22 30.13
CA GLN A 321 3.62 3.41 30.41
C GLN A 321 3.80 4.34 31.59
N THR A 322 4.64 3.92 32.53
CA THR A 322 5.08 4.70 33.69
C THR A 322 6.61 4.67 33.75
N PHE A 323 7.22 5.82 34.01
CA PHE A 323 8.67 5.94 34.17
C PHE A 323 8.96 6.36 35.60
N TYR A 324 9.95 5.73 36.23
CA TYR A 324 10.36 6.02 37.60
C TYR A 324 11.85 6.37 37.66
N ASP A 325 12.18 7.53 38.20
CA ASP A 325 13.54 7.91 38.54
C ASP A 325 13.92 7.28 39.88
N TYR A 326 14.67 6.17 39.84
CA TYR A 326 15.17 5.53 41.06
C TYR A 326 16.20 6.36 41.82
N ALA A 327 16.90 7.30 41.17
CA ALA A 327 17.89 8.15 41.82
C ALA A 327 17.23 9.32 42.57
N GLN A 328 16.15 9.86 42.03
CA GLN A 328 15.39 10.96 42.64
C GLN A 328 14.16 10.49 43.42
N GLY A 329 13.82 9.20 43.37
CA GLY A 329 12.70 8.61 44.08
C GLY A 329 11.33 9.11 43.61
N GLN A 330 11.21 9.56 42.36
CA GLN A 330 9.99 10.19 41.84
C GLN A 330 9.60 9.65 40.46
N MET A 331 8.32 9.74 40.13
CA MET A 331 7.84 9.45 38.77
C MET A 331 8.41 10.45 37.76
N MET A 332 8.69 10.00 36.54
CA MET A 332 9.16 10.82 35.44
C MET A 332 8.14 10.86 34.31
N THR A 333 8.09 11.99 33.62
CA THR A 333 7.45 12.09 32.32
C THR A 333 8.41 11.62 31.23
N GLY A 334 7.91 10.81 30.30
CA GLY A 334 8.71 10.27 29.21
C GLY A 334 7.90 9.37 28.30
N PHE A 335 8.42 9.09 27.11
CA PHE A 335 7.88 8.10 26.17
C PHE A 335 9.02 7.21 25.71
N MET A 336 8.76 5.90 25.66
CA MET A 336 9.66 4.94 25.03
C MET A 336 8.84 4.11 24.06
N PRO A 337 9.18 4.12 22.75
CA PRO A 337 8.55 3.21 21.80
C PRO A 337 8.67 1.78 22.33
N PHE A 338 7.60 1.00 22.20
CA PHE A 338 7.67 -0.41 22.57
C PHE A 338 8.75 -1.09 21.72
N ALA A 339 9.83 -1.55 22.36
CA ALA A 339 10.80 -2.42 21.72
C ALA A 339 10.20 -3.83 21.64
N ASP A 340 10.49 -4.53 20.55
CA ASP A 340 10.09 -5.91 20.35
C ASP A 340 10.59 -6.74 21.54
N PRO A 341 9.75 -7.50 22.26
CA PRO A 341 10.19 -8.32 23.40
C PRO A 341 11.17 -9.45 23.03
N ALA A 342 11.54 -9.57 21.75
CA ALA A 342 12.42 -10.60 21.19
C ALA A 342 13.84 -10.09 20.85
N VAL A 343 14.44 -9.26 21.70
CA VAL A 343 15.90 -9.00 21.68
C VAL A 343 16.58 -9.81 22.76
#